data_AF-A0A9P7GCH3-F1
#
_entry.id   AF-A0A9P7GCH3-F1
#
_cell.length_a   1.000
_cell.length_b   1.000
_cell.length_c   1.000
_cell.angle_alpha   90.00
_cell.angle_beta   90.00
_cell.angle_gamma   90.00
#
_symmetry.space_group_name_H-M   'P 1'
#
loop_
_entity.id
_entity.type
_entity.pdbx_description
1 polymer ?
#
loop_
_entity_poly.entity_id
_entity_poly.type
_entity_poly.pdbx_seq_one_letter_code
_entity_poly.pdbx_strand_id
1 'polypeptide(L)'
;MQKGSDLVREKIGRVICMGGNLDVPGNTSPVAECEWALIRILLLGLPRRTVNFFADPYAVKELLTPRESQLGLPLDRFLLLPLDITSLHEMPFPKYKEKIDLAFESSASSSVAAGKRPLVHFTSSFLERTREIMVKFGKDAMELHDIVAVWCAIDNPPGRELSTGWKARKRVFDVERTGEITRGMLVIDRREDESAYSPGANRAQIQAEIESKKLEHGVWESAANPAQVETQQEGSAQRVGSGVFCVIETPGSEALLQLLFSRVWGTDIAN
;
A
#
# COMPACT_ATOMS: atom_id res chain seq x y z
N MET A 1 -16.77 13.14 2.16
CA MET A 1 -16.71 14.60 1.88
C MET A 1 -18.09 15.26 1.98
N GLN A 2 -18.83 14.93 3.05
CA GLN A 2 -20.24 15.33 3.21
C GLN A 2 -20.40 16.76 3.72
N LYS A 3 -19.30 17.42 4.10
CA LYS A 3 -19.26 18.82 4.56
C LYS A 3 -18.14 19.54 3.83
N GLY A 4 -18.43 20.72 3.26
CA GLY A 4 -17.44 21.59 2.62
C GLY A 4 -16.80 21.01 1.35
N SER A 5 -17.56 20.26 0.55
CA SER A 5 -17.09 19.65 -0.72
C SER A 5 -16.40 20.66 -1.63
N ASP A 6 -16.96 21.86 -1.74
CA ASP A 6 -16.54 22.88 -2.69
C ASP A 6 -15.17 23.44 -2.29
N LEU A 7 -14.99 23.74 -1.00
CA LEU A 7 -13.70 24.16 -0.45
C LEU A 7 -12.61 23.13 -0.71
N VAL A 8 -12.92 21.84 -0.50
CA VAL A 8 -11.94 20.78 -0.72
C VAL A 8 -11.55 20.67 -2.19
N ARG A 9 -12.52 20.77 -3.11
CA ARG A 9 -12.28 20.70 -4.56
C ARG A 9 -11.49 21.89 -5.08
N GLU A 10 -11.76 23.09 -4.57
CA GLU A 10 -11.12 24.32 -5.01
C GLU A 10 -9.73 24.53 -4.40
N LYS A 11 -9.55 24.17 -3.12
CA LYS A 11 -8.33 24.52 -2.37
C LYS A 11 -7.30 23.41 -2.26
N ILE A 12 -7.69 22.14 -2.39
CA ILE A 12 -6.72 21.04 -2.34
C ILE A 12 -6.05 20.86 -3.70
N GLY A 13 -4.73 21.07 -3.71
CA GLY A 13 -3.91 20.97 -4.93
C GLY A 13 -3.56 19.52 -5.31
N ARG A 14 -3.22 18.67 -4.34
CA ARG A 14 -2.92 17.25 -4.55
C ARG A 14 -3.14 16.48 -3.26
N VAL A 15 -3.62 15.24 -3.37
CA VAL A 15 -3.77 14.31 -2.26
C VAL A 15 -2.86 13.13 -2.49
N ILE A 16 -2.01 12.85 -1.51
CA ILE A 16 -1.16 11.67 -1.46
C ILE A 16 -1.72 10.77 -0.37
N CYS A 17 -2.02 9.52 -0.72
CA CYS A 17 -2.61 8.56 0.19
C CYS A 17 -1.75 7.31 0.22
N MET A 18 -1.28 6.93 1.40
CA MET A 18 -0.81 5.56 1.65
C MET A 18 -2.04 4.68 1.89
N GLY A 19 -2.05 3.48 1.32
CA GLY A 19 -3.03 2.47 1.71
C GLY A 19 -3.51 1.59 0.56
N GLY A 20 -4.18 0.51 0.94
CA GLY A 20 -4.66 -0.50 0.00
C GLY A 20 -3.55 -1.40 -0.56
N ASN A 21 -3.97 -2.47 -1.21
CA ASN A 21 -3.13 -3.46 -1.86
C ASN A 21 -3.85 -3.93 -3.12
N LEU A 22 -3.17 -3.93 -4.26
CA LEU A 22 -3.79 -4.22 -5.56
C LEU A 22 -3.41 -5.60 -6.08
N ASP A 23 -2.12 -5.89 -6.06
CA ASP A 23 -1.50 -7.05 -6.68
C ASP A 23 -0.64 -7.84 -5.66
N VAL A 24 -0.61 -7.40 -4.39
CA VAL A 24 0.08 -8.08 -3.27
C VAL A 24 -0.89 -8.44 -2.14
N PRO A 25 -0.54 -9.43 -1.27
CA PRO A 25 -1.32 -9.76 -0.08
C PRO A 25 -1.48 -8.56 0.85
N GLY A 26 -2.61 -8.52 1.56
CA GLY A 26 -2.83 -7.54 2.62
C GLY A 26 -2.01 -7.89 3.87
N ASN A 27 -1.73 -6.87 4.69
CA ASN A 27 -0.99 -7.03 5.93
C ASN A 27 -1.92 -7.26 7.14
N THR A 28 -3.14 -6.71 7.16
CA THR A 28 -4.11 -6.88 8.28
C THR A 28 -4.97 -8.12 8.12
N SER A 29 -5.45 -8.36 6.89
CA SER A 29 -6.02 -9.63 6.48
C SER A 29 -5.32 -10.07 5.19
N PRO A 30 -5.43 -11.33 4.73
CA PRO A 30 -4.78 -11.79 3.51
C PRO A 30 -5.11 -10.94 2.27
N VAL A 31 -6.22 -10.20 2.30
CA VAL A 31 -6.78 -9.47 1.16
C VAL A 31 -6.91 -7.97 1.39
N ALA A 32 -6.69 -7.46 2.60
CA ALA A 32 -6.86 -6.05 2.92
C ALA A 32 -5.69 -5.48 3.71
N GLU A 33 -5.28 -4.29 3.29
CA GLU A 33 -4.33 -3.44 3.96
C GLU A 33 -4.96 -2.74 5.17
N CYS A 34 -4.20 -2.70 6.25
CA CYS A 34 -4.25 -1.63 7.23
C CYS A 34 -2.89 -1.51 7.90
N GLU A 35 -2.40 -0.27 8.05
CA GLU A 35 -1.17 0.06 8.74
C GLU A 35 -1.13 -0.73 10.06
N TRP A 36 -0.10 -1.58 10.19
CA TRP A 36 0.31 -2.11 11.48
C TRP A 36 0.94 -0.98 12.27
N ALA A 37 0.14 0.02 12.64
CA ALA A 37 0.60 0.97 13.61
C ALA A 37 0.75 0.17 14.90
N LEU A 38 2.00 -0.11 15.31
CA LEU A 38 2.38 -0.51 16.66
C LEU A 38 1.68 0.37 17.74
N ILE A 39 1.24 1.56 17.33
CA ILE A 39 0.34 2.49 18.03
C ILE A 39 -0.95 1.81 18.54
N ARG A 40 -1.46 0.77 17.86
CA ARG A 40 -2.72 0.10 18.23
C ARG A 40 -2.58 -0.80 19.47
N ILE A 41 -1.36 -1.23 19.82
CA ILE A 41 -1.08 -1.96 21.06
C ILE A 41 -0.78 -0.98 22.23
N LEU A 42 -0.36 0.25 21.95
CA LEU A 42 0.05 1.23 22.98
C LEU A 42 -1.01 2.29 23.33
N LEU A 43 -1.98 2.58 22.45
CA LEU A 43 -3.01 3.61 22.70
C LEU A 43 -4.42 3.01 22.76
N LEU A 44 -4.71 2.33 23.87
CA LEU A 44 -6.08 2.06 24.32
C LEU A 44 -6.78 3.37 24.66
N GLY A 45 -7.54 3.97 23.72
CA GLY A 45 -8.55 4.98 24.10
C GLY A 45 -8.87 6.14 23.15
N LEU A 46 -8.25 6.27 21.98
CA LEU A 46 -8.62 7.36 21.05
C LEU A 46 -9.78 6.96 20.10
N PRO A 47 -10.87 7.75 20.00
CA PRO A 47 -11.93 7.49 19.05
C PRO A 47 -11.52 7.87 17.62
N ARG A 48 -11.59 6.88 16.72
CA ARG A 48 -11.95 6.94 15.29
C ARG A 48 -11.31 8.04 14.43
N ARG A 49 -10.34 7.63 13.58
CA ARG A 49 -10.27 7.80 12.11
C ARG A 49 -8.81 7.79 11.63
N THR A 50 -8.14 6.65 11.73
CA THR A 50 -7.05 6.33 10.80
C THR A 50 -7.72 5.77 9.53
N VAL A 51 -7.52 6.42 8.40
CA VAL A 51 -8.12 6.01 7.12
C VAL A 51 -7.24 4.92 6.52
N ASN A 52 -7.41 3.69 7.01
CA ASN A 52 -6.89 2.52 6.32
C ASN A 52 -8.03 1.74 5.68
N PHE A 53 -7.73 1.01 4.61
CA PHE A 53 -8.76 0.47 3.73
C PHE A 53 -9.62 -0.59 4.43
N PHE A 54 -9.03 -1.39 5.31
CA PHE A 54 -9.78 -2.27 6.22
C PHE A 54 -10.55 -1.51 7.32
N ALA A 55 -9.96 -0.44 7.87
CA ALA A 55 -10.51 0.29 9.02
C ALA A 55 -11.84 0.99 8.66
N ASP A 56 -11.90 1.68 7.52
CA ASP A 56 -13.10 2.36 7.02
C ASP A 56 -13.28 2.22 5.50
N PRO A 57 -13.70 1.03 5.01
CA PRO A 57 -13.89 0.79 3.58
C PRO A 57 -15.04 1.63 2.99
N TYR A 58 -15.96 2.12 3.83
CA TYR A 58 -17.05 2.99 3.39
C TYR A 58 -16.51 4.37 3.01
N ALA A 59 -15.63 4.95 3.85
CA ALA A 59 -14.97 6.20 3.53
C ALA A 59 -14.08 6.07 2.29
N VAL A 60 -13.33 4.97 2.15
CA VAL A 60 -12.51 4.72 0.94
C VAL A 60 -13.36 4.64 -0.31
N LYS A 61 -14.47 3.89 -0.29
CA LYS A 61 -15.39 3.81 -1.44
C LYS A 61 -15.98 5.18 -1.79
N GLU A 62 -16.35 5.98 -0.79
CA GLU A 62 -16.84 7.35 -1.00
C GLU A 62 -15.76 8.26 -1.59
N LEU A 63 -14.49 8.06 -1.22
CA LEU A 63 -13.37 8.91 -1.64
C LEU A 63 -12.86 8.58 -3.04
N LEU A 64 -12.67 7.28 -3.33
CA LEU A 64 -11.92 6.80 -4.49
C LEU A 64 -12.81 6.30 -5.63
N THR A 65 -14.04 5.90 -5.32
CA THR A 65 -14.99 5.36 -6.29
C THR A 65 -16.34 6.09 -6.18
N PRO A 66 -16.38 7.44 -6.30
CA PRO A 66 -17.63 8.16 -6.23
C PRO A 66 -18.53 7.79 -7.40
N ARG A 67 -19.83 7.60 -7.13
CA ARG A 67 -20.84 7.26 -8.15
C ARG A 67 -21.08 8.39 -9.15
N GLU A 68 -20.82 9.63 -8.74
CA GLU A 68 -20.92 10.82 -9.57
C GLU A 68 -19.59 11.56 -9.53
N SER A 69 -19.04 11.95 -10.68
CA SER A 69 -17.78 12.71 -10.77
C SER A 69 -17.84 14.07 -10.04
N GLN A 70 -19.05 14.58 -9.82
CA GLN A 70 -19.36 15.81 -9.09
C GLN A 70 -19.35 15.62 -7.56
N LEU A 71 -19.26 14.39 -7.07
CA LEU A 71 -19.11 14.04 -5.65
C LEU A 71 -17.70 13.48 -5.42
N GLY A 72 -17.04 13.84 -4.33
CA GLY A 72 -15.70 13.29 -4.00
C GLY A 72 -14.51 14.20 -4.34
N LEU A 73 -13.30 13.68 -4.16
CA LEU A 73 -12.03 14.38 -4.45
C LEU A 73 -11.80 14.40 -5.96
N PRO A 74 -11.12 15.44 -6.51
CA PRO A 74 -10.63 15.40 -7.88
C PRO A 74 -9.60 14.26 -8.01
N LEU A 75 -10.01 13.12 -8.60
CA LEU A 75 -9.17 11.92 -8.71
C LEU A 75 -7.96 12.12 -9.64
N ASP A 76 -8.00 13.13 -10.51
CA ASP A 76 -6.87 13.60 -11.31
C ASP A 76 -5.72 14.15 -10.45
N ARG A 77 -6.02 14.57 -9.22
CA ARG A 77 -5.06 15.11 -8.24
C ARG A 77 -4.78 14.14 -7.10
N PHE A 78 -5.22 12.90 -7.20
CA PHE A 78 -5.06 11.88 -6.17
C PHE A 78 -3.98 10.89 -6.59
N LEU A 79 -2.98 10.66 -5.74
CA LEU A 79 -1.98 9.61 -5.91
C LEU A 79 -2.09 8.60 -4.76
N LEU A 80 -2.36 7.35 -5.12
CA LEU A 80 -2.38 6.21 -4.21
C LEU A 80 -1.00 5.54 -4.17
N LEU A 81 -0.48 5.29 -2.98
CA LEU A 81 0.72 4.50 -2.73
C LEU A 81 0.31 3.21 -1.99
N PRO A 82 0.01 2.13 -2.74
CA PRO A 82 -0.42 0.88 -2.15
C PRO A 82 0.76 0.07 -1.58
N LEU A 83 0.46 -1.03 -0.88
CA LEU A 83 1.47 -1.97 -0.37
C LEU A 83 2.39 -2.51 -1.46
N ASP A 84 1.89 -2.62 -2.69
CA ASP A 84 2.61 -3.10 -3.86
C ASP A 84 3.97 -2.39 -4.04
N ILE A 85 4.02 -1.10 -3.72
CA ILE A 85 5.23 -0.29 -3.84
C ILE A 85 5.85 0.03 -2.49
N THR A 86 5.03 0.29 -1.46
CA THR A 86 5.54 0.76 -0.17
C THR A 86 6.24 -0.34 0.63
N SER A 87 5.87 -1.61 0.46
CA SER A 87 6.48 -2.73 1.17
C SER A 87 7.92 -3.03 0.73
N LEU A 88 8.32 -2.53 -0.45
CA LEU A 88 9.69 -2.63 -0.96
C LEU A 88 10.66 -1.68 -0.24
N HIS A 89 10.13 -0.69 0.46
CA HIS A 89 10.88 0.35 1.13
C HIS A 89 10.99 0.03 2.62
N GLU A 90 12.17 -0.40 3.03
CA GLU A 90 12.45 -0.78 4.41
C GLU A 90 13.72 -0.13 4.93
N MET A 91 13.77 0.08 6.25
CA MET A 91 14.96 0.46 6.98
C MET A 91 15.45 -0.75 7.79
N PRO A 92 16.54 -1.42 7.37
CA PRO A 92 17.15 -2.47 8.16
C PRO A 92 17.64 -1.93 9.51
N PHE A 93 17.24 -2.57 10.60
CA PHE A 93 17.69 -2.19 11.94
C PHE A 93 19.22 -2.29 12.11
N PRO A 94 19.95 -3.25 11.50
CA PRO A 94 21.40 -3.25 11.53
C PRO A 94 22.02 -1.99 10.92
N LYS A 95 21.46 -1.48 9.81
CA LYS A 95 21.94 -0.25 9.15
C LYS A 95 21.65 0.99 10.00
N TYR A 96 20.49 1.04 10.66
CA TYR A 96 20.18 2.09 11.63
C TYR A 96 21.17 2.08 12.82
N LYS A 97 21.45 0.90 13.38
CA LYS A 97 22.43 0.75 14.47
C LYS A 97 23.82 1.22 14.05
N GLU A 98 24.29 0.77 12.89
CA GLU A 98 25.63 1.10 12.39
C GLU A 98 25.80 2.61 12.16
N LYS A 99 24.80 3.28 11.56
CA LYS A 99 24.94 4.66 11.10
C LYS A 99 24.42 5.70 12.10
N ILE A 100 23.40 5.38 12.89
CA ILE A 100 22.66 6.36 13.69
C ILE A 100 22.95 6.21 15.19
N ASP A 101 22.84 4.99 15.71
CA ASP A 101 23.00 4.71 17.14
C ASP A 101 23.61 3.32 17.39
N LEU A 102 24.93 3.29 17.62
CA LEU A 102 25.68 2.05 17.88
C LEU A 102 25.18 1.32 19.14
N ALA A 103 24.55 2.04 20.07
CA ALA A 103 24.00 1.47 21.30
C ALA A 103 22.56 0.92 21.11
N PHE A 104 21.99 1.02 19.91
CA PHE A 104 20.66 0.50 19.61
C PHE A 104 20.63 -1.02 19.63
N GLU A 105 19.84 -1.62 20.52
CA GLU A 105 19.70 -3.07 20.64
C GLU A 105 18.23 -3.51 20.75
N SER A 106 17.63 -3.36 21.93
CA SER A 106 16.30 -3.85 22.28
C SER A 106 15.77 -3.11 23.51
N SER A 107 14.49 -3.30 23.85
CA SER A 107 13.88 -2.66 25.02
C SER A 107 14.45 -3.16 26.35
N ALA A 108 15.14 -4.32 26.37
CA ALA A 108 15.86 -4.82 27.54
C ALA A 108 17.07 -3.95 27.92
N SER A 109 17.64 -3.24 26.95
CA SER A 109 18.72 -2.26 27.12
C SER A 109 18.26 -0.92 26.55
N SER A 110 17.28 -0.30 27.21
CA SER A 110 16.61 0.88 26.69
C SER A 110 17.57 2.05 26.42
N SER A 111 17.27 2.84 25.40
CA SER A 111 18.07 3.99 24.99
C SER A 111 18.26 4.98 26.14
N VAL A 112 19.52 5.32 26.42
CA VAL A 112 19.89 6.34 27.41
C VAL A 112 20.13 7.67 26.69
N ALA A 113 19.53 8.75 27.20
CA ALA A 113 19.63 10.07 26.57
C ALA A 113 21.03 10.69 26.65
N ALA A 114 21.82 10.33 27.67
CA ALA A 114 23.16 10.87 27.88
C ALA A 114 24.05 10.59 26.66
N GLY A 115 24.64 11.65 26.09
CA GLY A 115 25.54 11.54 24.92
C GLY A 115 24.84 11.41 23.56
N LYS A 116 23.49 11.35 23.51
CA LYS A 116 22.73 11.27 22.26
C LYS A 116 22.07 12.62 21.93
N ARG A 117 21.91 12.92 20.63
CA ARG A 117 21.04 14.01 20.19
C ARG A 117 19.59 13.68 20.55
N PRO A 118 18.74 14.67 20.90
CA PRO A 118 17.35 14.41 21.29
C PRO A 118 16.56 13.56 20.28
N LEU A 119 16.73 13.83 18.98
CA LEU A 119 16.06 13.10 17.91
C LEU A 119 16.57 11.66 17.77
N VAL A 120 17.88 11.43 17.95
CA VAL A 120 18.46 10.07 17.97
C VAL A 120 17.86 9.31 19.14
N HIS A 121 17.92 9.86 20.36
CA HIS A 121 17.34 9.21 21.54
C HIS A 121 15.85 8.90 21.35
N PHE A 122 15.05 9.86 20.89
CA PHE A 122 13.63 9.66 20.62
C PHE A 122 13.37 8.53 19.62
N THR A 123 14.05 8.56 18.47
CA THR A 123 13.86 7.54 17.43
C THR A 123 14.33 6.17 17.89
N SER A 124 15.46 6.05 18.59
CA SER A 124 15.94 4.78 19.11
C SER A 124 14.99 4.20 20.14
N SER A 125 14.53 5.01 21.10
CA SER A 125 13.52 4.59 22.10
C SER A 125 12.22 4.11 21.45
N PHE A 126 11.79 4.75 20.36
CA PHE A 126 10.61 4.34 19.62
C PHE A 126 10.82 3.02 18.85
N LEU A 127 11.98 2.85 18.21
CA LEU A 127 12.27 1.73 17.32
C LEU A 127 12.63 0.44 18.07
N GLU A 128 13.05 0.50 19.33
CA GLU A 128 13.42 -0.67 20.14
C GLU A 128 12.30 -1.71 20.19
N ARG A 129 11.08 -1.27 20.52
CA ARG A 129 9.93 -2.19 20.57
C ARG A 129 9.51 -2.64 19.19
N THR A 130 9.59 -1.77 18.18
CA THR A 130 9.30 -2.11 16.79
C THR A 130 10.21 -3.23 16.33
N ARG A 131 11.52 -3.13 16.57
CA ARG A 131 12.50 -4.16 16.20
C ARG A 131 12.16 -5.52 16.82
N GLU A 132 11.88 -5.56 18.11
CA GLU A 132 11.53 -6.81 18.79
C GLU A 132 10.31 -7.50 18.17
N ILE A 133 9.31 -6.72 17.76
CA ILE A 133 8.11 -7.25 17.12
C ILE A 133 8.46 -7.74 15.71
N MET A 134 9.17 -6.94 14.92
CA MET A 134 9.53 -7.30 13.55
C MET A 134 10.41 -8.56 13.49
N VAL A 135 11.37 -8.69 14.41
CA VAL A 135 12.22 -9.89 14.52
C VAL A 135 11.38 -11.14 14.84
N LYS A 136 10.32 -11.02 15.66
CA LYS A 136 9.40 -12.15 15.92
C LYS A 136 8.62 -12.59 14.67
N PHE A 137 8.38 -11.66 13.74
CA PHE A 137 7.82 -11.95 12.43
C PHE A 137 8.88 -12.38 11.40
N GLY A 138 10.14 -12.57 11.81
CA GLY A 138 11.23 -13.06 10.96
C GLY A 138 11.91 -11.98 10.12
N LYS A 139 11.68 -10.69 10.39
CA LYS A 139 12.23 -9.58 9.60
C LYS A 139 12.94 -8.56 10.50
N ASP A 140 14.26 -8.39 10.36
CA ASP A 140 15.02 -7.37 11.13
C ASP A 140 15.08 -6.01 10.38
N ALA A 141 13.92 -5.53 9.94
CA ALA A 141 13.75 -4.25 9.26
C ALA A 141 12.36 -3.65 9.55
N MET A 142 12.23 -2.32 9.40
CA MET A 142 10.96 -1.60 9.48
C MET A 142 10.51 -1.17 8.10
N GLU A 143 9.27 -1.50 7.72
CA GLU A 143 8.66 -1.02 6.48
C GLU A 143 8.26 0.46 6.60
N LEU A 144 8.51 1.23 5.55
CA LEU A 144 8.47 2.71 5.58
C LEU A 144 7.21 3.27 4.92
N HIS A 145 6.05 2.65 5.09
CA HIS A 145 4.84 2.95 4.29
C HIS A 145 4.48 4.44 4.25
N ASP A 146 4.26 5.06 5.42
CA ASP A 146 3.88 6.48 5.49
C ASP A 146 5.03 7.41 5.10
N ILE A 147 6.27 6.99 5.37
CA ILE A 147 7.47 7.77 5.02
C ILE A 147 7.60 7.85 3.50
N VAL A 148 7.27 6.79 2.76
CA VAL A 148 7.24 6.81 1.28
C VAL A 148 6.15 7.77 0.78
N ALA A 149 4.99 7.83 1.44
CA ALA A 149 3.93 8.77 1.08
C ALA A 149 4.33 10.23 1.35
N VAL A 150 4.99 10.51 2.48
CA VAL A 150 5.57 11.84 2.77
C VAL A 150 6.65 12.21 1.76
N TRP A 151 7.53 11.27 1.42
CA TRP A 151 8.55 11.47 0.40
C TRP A 151 7.93 11.80 -0.96
N CYS A 152 6.91 11.05 -1.38
CA CYS A 152 6.15 11.32 -2.59
C CYS A 152 5.52 12.73 -2.57
N ALA A 153 4.96 13.15 -1.43
CA ALA A 153 4.36 14.47 -1.30
C ALA A 153 5.37 15.61 -1.42
N ILE A 154 6.58 15.43 -0.89
CA ILE A 154 7.67 16.41 -0.97
C ILE A 154 8.18 16.52 -2.41
N ASP A 155 8.43 15.38 -3.07
CA ASP A 155 8.99 15.36 -4.42
C ASP A 155 7.96 15.77 -5.49
N ASN A 156 6.67 15.58 -5.24
CA ASN A 156 5.62 15.75 -6.24
C ASN A 156 4.57 16.80 -5.82
N PRO A 157 4.97 18.08 -5.66
CA PRO A 157 4.05 19.14 -5.25
C PRO A 157 2.93 19.39 -6.28
N PRO A 158 1.82 20.03 -5.89
CA PRO A 158 0.71 20.34 -6.80
C PRO A 158 1.15 21.13 -8.05
N GLY A 159 0.50 20.86 -9.19
CA GLY A 159 0.69 21.61 -10.42
C GLY A 159 1.91 21.21 -11.26
N ARG A 160 2.61 20.13 -10.90
CA ARG A 160 3.74 19.57 -11.66
C ARG A 160 3.49 18.10 -12.02
N GLU A 161 4.14 17.66 -13.09
CA GLU A 161 4.29 16.24 -13.41
C GLU A 161 5.07 15.52 -12.31
N LEU A 162 5.04 14.18 -12.33
CA LEU A 162 5.81 13.40 -11.37
C LEU A 162 7.31 13.63 -11.57
N SER A 163 8.01 13.81 -10.46
CA SER A 163 9.46 13.96 -10.41
C SER A 163 10.16 12.70 -10.91
N THR A 164 11.40 12.85 -11.37
CA THR A 164 12.21 11.76 -11.93
C THR A 164 12.23 10.54 -11.00
N GLY A 165 12.02 9.35 -11.58
CA GLY A 165 11.96 8.08 -10.86
C GLY A 165 10.58 7.70 -10.32
N TRP A 166 9.65 8.66 -10.21
CA TRP A 166 8.26 8.36 -9.87
C TRP A 166 7.44 8.04 -11.12
N LYS A 167 6.72 6.92 -11.12
CA LYS A 167 5.72 6.60 -12.15
C LYS A 167 4.41 6.20 -11.50
N ALA A 168 3.31 6.62 -12.12
CA ALA A 168 1.97 6.22 -11.71
C ALA A 168 1.18 5.73 -12.92
N ARG A 169 0.28 4.77 -12.69
CA ARG A 169 -0.71 4.31 -13.67
C ARG A 169 -2.10 4.44 -13.11
N LYS A 170 -3.06 4.73 -13.98
CA LYS A 170 -4.46 4.77 -13.58
C LYS A 170 -4.97 3.34 -13.39
N ARG A 171 -5.59 3.05 -12.24
CA ARG A 171 -6.23 1.76 -11.96
C ARG A 171 -7.70 1.98 -11.69
N VAL A 172 -8.53 1.09 -12.22
CA VAL A 172 -9.97 1.04 -11.93
C VAL A 172 -10.20 -0.15 -11.01
N PHE A 173 -10.83 0.10 -9.88
CA PHE A 173 -11.17 -0.91 -8.89
C PHE A 173 -12.43 -0.50 -8.15
N ASP A 174 -13.05 -1.44 -7.45
CA ASP A 174 -14.07 -1.18 -6.45
C ASP A 174 -13.57 -1.59 -5.04
N VAL A 175 -14.29 -1.20 -3.99
CA VAL A 175 -13.94 -1.49 -2.59
C VAL A 175 -14.99 -2.40 -1.97
N GLU A 176 -14.55 -3.56 -1.46
CA GLU A 176 -15.37 -4.45 -0.65
C GLU A 176 -15.57 -3.88 0.77
N ARG A 177 -16.82 -3.81 1.24
CA ARG A 177 -17.19 -3.10 2.48
C ARG A 177 -17.75 -3.99 3.58
N THR A 178 -18.27 -5.15 3.20
CA THR A 178 -19.18 -5.96 4.02
C THR A 178 -18.72 -7.40 4.18
N GLY A 179 -17.88 -7.91 3.28
CA GLY A 179 -17.41 -9.29 3.33
C GLY A 179 -16.74 -9.62 4.67
N GLU A 180 -17.08 -10.77 5.25
CA GLU A 180 -16.55 -11.20 6.55
C GLU A 180 -15.02 -11.32 6.54
N ILE A 181 -14.48 -11.88 5.45
CA ILE A 181 -13.04 -12.09 5.24
C ILE A 181 -12.42 -11.12 4.24
N THR A 182 -13.23 -10.45 3.41
CA THR A 182 -12.78 -9.59 2.29
C THR A 182 -12.99 -8.11 2.51
N ARG A 183 -13.53 -7.69 3.66
CA ARG A 183 -13.69 -6.27 3.99
C ARG A 183 -12.39 -5.49 3.76
N GLY A 184 -12.47 -4.37 3.04
CA GLY A 184 -11.33 -3.52 2.72
C GLY A 184 -10.53 -3.93 1.49
N MET A 185 -10.88 -5.04 0.84
CA MET A 185 -10.24 -5.50 -0.39
C MET A 185 -10.51 -4.53 -1.55
N LEU A 186 -9.47 -4.27 -2.35
CA LEU A 186 -9.57 -3.60 -3.63
C LEU A 186 -9.86 -4.62 -4.74
N VAL A 187 -11.08 -4.55 -5.26
CA VAL A 187 -11.61 -5.48 -6.26
C VAL A 187 -11.27 -4.92 -7.65
N ILE A 188 -10.31 -5.57 -8.32
CA ILE A 188 -9.86 -5.21 -9.66
C ILE A 188 -10.47 -6.17 -10.67
N ASP A 189 -11.13 -5.66 -11.70
CA ASP A 189 -11.49 -6.51 -12.84
C ASP A 189 -10.29 -6.68 -13.77
N ARG A 190 -9.75 -7.90 -13.78
CA ARG A 190 -8.56 -8.27 -14.54
C ARG A 190 -8.87 -8.93 -15.89
N ARG A 191 -10.14 -9.10 -16.28
CA ARG A 191 -10.49 -9.81 -17.52
C ARG A 191 -9.93 -9.15 -18.78
N GLU A 192 -9.80 -7.83 -18.75
CA GLU A 192 -9.29 -7.00 -19.85
C GLU A 192 -7.89 -6.43 -19.54
N ASP A 193 -7.30 -6.78 -18.40
CA ASP A 193 -5.98 -6.26 -17.98
C ASP A 193 -4.88 -7.10 -18.64
N GLU A 194 -4.03 -6.47 -19.45
CA GLU A 194 -2.88 -7.12 -20.09
C GLU A 194 -1.92 -7.77 -19.07
N SER A 195 -1.90 -7.29 -17.83
CA SER A 195 -1.09 -7.85 -16.74
C SER A 195 -1.73 -9.07 -16.04
N ALA A 196 -2.99 -9.39 -16.34
CA ALA A 196 -3.68 -10.57 -15.82
C ALA A 196 -3.18 -11.88 -16.44
N TYR A 197 -2.47 -11.78 -17.56
CA TYR A 197 -1.90 -12.89 -18.28
C TYR A 197 -0.38 -12.71 -18.34
N SER A 198 0.39 -13.75 -17.99
CA SER A 198 1.79 -13.79 -18.42
C SER A 198 1.83 -13.61 -19.95
N PRO A 199 2.75 -12.79 -20.51
CA PRO A 199 2.77 -12.50 -21.93
C PRO A 199 2.76 -13.81 -22.74
N GLY A 200 1.70 -14.06 -23.52
CA GLY A 200 1.58 -15.22 -24.41
C GLY A 200 0.69 -16.38 -23.94
N ALA A 201 0.01 -16.31 -22.80
CA ALA A 201 -0.85 -17.39 -22.32
C ALA A 201 -2.32 -17.23 -22.77
N ASN A 202 -2.66 -17.66 -23.98
CA ASN A 202 -4.06 -17.86 -24.36
C ASN A 202 -4.64 -19.00 -23.49
N ARG A 203 -5.68 -18.73 -22.69
CA ARG A 203 -6.34 -19.74 -21.84
C ARG A 203 -6.76 -20.99 -22.61
N ALA A 204 -7.15 -20.85 -23.87
CA ALA A 204 -7.51 -21.98 -24.71
C ALA A 204 -6.31 -22.88 -25.04
N GLN A 205 -5.10 -22.32 -25.19
CA GLN A 205 -3.89 -23.09 -25.49
C GLN A 205 -3.34 -23.79 -24.25
N ILE A 206 -3.36 -23.14 -23.09
CA ILE A 206 -2.95 -23.76 -21.82
C ILE A 206 -3.92 -24.89 -21.44
N GLN A 207 -5.23 -24.68 -21.59
CA GLN A 207 -6.22 -25.72 -21.31
C GLN A 207 -6.08 -26.91 -22.29
N ALA A 208 -5.86 -26.65 -23.59
CA ALA A 208 -5.60 -27.69 -24.57
C ALA A 208 -4.29 -28.44 -24.30
N GLU A 209 -3.25 -27.77 -23.80
CA GLU A 209 -2.00 -28.42 -23.41
C GLU A 209 -2.16 -29.31 -22.17
N ILE A 210 -2.88 -28.85 -21.15
CA ILE A 210 -3.18 -29.63 -19.93
C ILE A 210 -4.02 -30.86 -20.27
N GLU A 211 -5.05 -30.71 -21.11
CA GLU A 211 -5.88 -31.82 -21.58
C GLU A 211 -5.10 -32.80 -22.47
N SER A 212 -4.17 -32.30 -23.30
CA SER A 212 -3.31 -33.14 -24.13
C SER A 212 -2.29 -33.94 -23.33
N LYS A 213 -1.84 -33.42 -22.17
CA LYS A 213 -0.79 -34.04 -21.35
C LYS A 213 -1.30 -35.08 -20.36
N LYS A 214 -2.62 -35.29 -20.23
CA LYS A 214 -3.25 -36.30 -19.34
C LYS A 214 -2.50 -36.46 -18.00
N LEU A 215 -2.19 -35.35 -17.34
CA LEU A 215 -1.60 -35.40 -16.01
C LEU A 215 -2.67 -35.89 -15.04
N GLU A 216 -2.37 -36.95 -14.30
CA GLU A 216 -3.24 -37.46 -13.24
C GLU A 216 -3.36 -36.40 -12.15
N HIS A 217 -4.55 -35.79 -12.02
CA HIS A 217 -4.81 -34.80 -10.99
C HIS A 217 -4.76 -35.44 -9.60
N GLY A 218 -3.89 -34.91 -8.73
CA GLY A 218 -3.92 -35.20 -7.30
C GLY A 218 -5.17 -34.61 -6.64
N VAL A 219 -5.56 -35.20 -5.50
CA VAL A 219 -6.83 -35.02 -4.75
C VAL A 219 -7.19 -33.55 -4.37
N TRP A 220 -6.35 -32.57 -4.66
CA TRP A 220 -6.53 -31.16 -4.27
C TRP A 220 -6.56 -30.16 -5.42
N GLU A 221 -6.54 -30.62 -6.68
CA GLU A 221 -6.78 -29.74 -7.82
C GLU A 221 -8.25 -29.79 -8.20
N SER A 222 -9.00 -28.75 -7.81
CA SER A 222 -10.37 -28.54 -8.23
C SER A 222 -10.44 -28.39 -9.75
N ALA A 223 -10.62 -29.51 -10.46
CA ALA A 223 -11.16 -29.53 -11.81
C ALA A 223 -12.63 -29.07 -11.74
N ALA A 224 -12.83 -27.76 -11.63
CA ALA A 224 -14.15 -27.17 -11.73
C ALA A 224 -14.60 -27.32 -13.19
N ASN A 225 -15.46 -28.30 -13.46
CA ASN A 225 -16.22 -28.37 -14.70
C ASN A 225 -16.91 -27.00 -14.91
N PRO A 226 -16.64 -26.28 -16.01
CA PRO A 226 -17.32 -25.02 -16.25
C PRO A 226 -18.82 -25.30 -16.37
N ALA A 227 -19.61 -24.68 -15.50
CA ALA A 227 -21.06 -24.70 -15.60
C ALA A 227 -21.45 -24.13 -16.96
N GLN A 228 -22.32 -24.84 -17.70
CA GLN A 228 -22.90 -24.32 -18.93
C GLN A 228 -23.75 -23.08 -18.56
N VAL A 229 -23.25 -21.91 -18.94
CA VAL A 229 -23.95 -20.64 -18.72
C VAL A 229 -25.02 -20.52 -19.80
N GLU A 230 -26.29 -20.59 -19.39
CA GLU A 230 -27.39 -20.05 -20.19
C GLU A 230 -27.09 -18.57 -20.44
N THR A 231 -27.06 -18.19 -21.71
CA THR A 231 -26.76 -16.82 -22.17
C THR A 231 -27.75 -15.82 -21.58
N GLN A 232 -27.41 -15.23 -20.44
CA GLN A 232 -28.10 -14.07 -19.89
C GLN A 232 -27.65 -12.81 -20.65
N GLN A 233 -28.66 -12.02 -21.04
CA GLN A 233 -28.55 -10.74 -21.72
C GLN A 233 -27.46 -9.86 -21.11
N GLU A 234 -26.76 -9.15 -21.99
CA GLU A 234 -25.76 -8.14 -21.67
C GLU A 234 -26.32 -7.09 -20.69
N GLY A 235 -26.12 -7.34 -19.40
CA GLY A 235 -26.26 -6.33 -18.36
C GLY A 235 -25.17 -5.29 -18.58
N SER A 236 -25.51 -4.21 -19.29
CA SER A 236 -24.69 -3.02 -19.44
C SER A 236 -24.54 -2.32 -18.09
N ALA A 237 -23.71 -2.88 -17.20
CA ALA A 237 -23.21 -2.17 -16.05
C ALA A 237 -22.28 -1.06 -16.58
N GLN A 238 -22.82 0.13 -16.80
CA GLN A 238 -22.11 1.36 -17.13
C GLN A 238 -20.92 1.52 -16.16
N ARG A 239 -19.71 1.19 -16.63
CA ARG A 239 -18.45 1.42 -15.89
C ARG A 239 -18.07 2.88 -16.00
N VAL A 240 -18.70 3.71 -15.19
CA VAL A 240 -18.35 5.13 -15.07
C VAL A 240 -17.39 5.26 -13.89
N GLY A 241 -16.13 4.86 -14.09
CA GLY A 241 -15.07 5.08 -13.11
C GLY A 241 -13.88 5.68 -13.82
N SER A 242 -13.56 6.95 -13.55
CA SER A 242 -12.40 7.59 -14.17
C SER A 242 -11.08 6.92 -13.73
N GLY A 243 -11.06 6.12 -12.67
CA GLY A 243 -9.88 5.42 -12.16
C GLY A 243 -8.97 6.31 -11.31
N VAL A 244 -8.16 5.70 -10.46
CA VAL A 244 -7.27 6.37 -9.50
C VAL A 244 -5.82 6.19 -9.93
N PHE A 245 -5.02 7.26 -9.91
CA PHE A 245 -3.58 7.13 -10.16
C PHE A 245 -2.92 6.41 -9.00
N CYS A 246 -2.31 5.27 -9.28
CA CYS A 246 -1.57 4.44 -8.34
C CYS A 246 -0.10 4.48 -8.71
N VAL A 247 0.77 4.81 -7.76
CA VAL A 247 2.22 4.78 -7.93
C VAL A 247 2.66 3.33 -8.15
N ILE A 248 3.49 3.13 -9.17
CA ILE A 248 4.04 1.83 -9.57
C ILE A 248 5.56 1.78 -9.57
N GLU A 249 6.20 2.95 -9.51
CA GLU A 249 7.66 3.05 -9.48
C GLU A 249 8.04 4.26 -8.61
N THR A 250 9.12 4.09 -7.86
CA THR A 250 9.74 5.14 -7.04
C THR A 250 11.22 5.24 -7.41
N PRO A 251 11.91 6.32 -7.00
CA PRO A 251 13.36 6.43 -7.19
C PRO A 251 14.20 5.33 -6.50
N GLY A 252 13.58 4.47 -5.68
CA GLY A 252 14.21 3.28 -5.09
C GLY A 252 14.45 3.39 -3.58
N SER A 253 14.60 2.23 -2.92
CA SER A 253 14.75 2.14 -1.46
C SER A 253 16.03 2.76 -0.93
N GLU A 254 17.14 2.65 -1.67
CA GLU A 254 18.40 3.27 -1.24
C GLU A 254 18.34 4.79 -1.30
N ALA A 255 17.69 5.36 -2.32
CA ALA A 255 17.46 6.80 -2.42
C ALA A 255 16.65 7.32 -1.22
N LEU A 256 15.60 6.59 -0.83
CA LEU A 256 14.82 6.93 0.36
C LEU A 256 15.67 6.85 1.63
N LEU A 257 16.43 5.78 1.83
CA LEU A 257 17.26 5.62 3.03
C LEU A 257 18.31 6.72 3.12
N GLN A 258 18.98 7.05 2.02
CA GLN A 258 19.97 8.12 1.97
C GLN A 258 19.33 9.48 2.31
N LEU A 259 18.15 9.76 1.74
CA LEU A 259 17.41 10.98 2.05
C LEU A 259 16.99 11.03 3.52
N LEU A 260 16.46 9.92 4.06
CA LEU A 260 16.00 9.84 5.43
C LEU A 260 17.18 10.00 6.42
N PHE A 261 18.29 9.30 6.17
CA PHE A 261 19.49 9.32 7.02
C PHE A 261 20.11 10.71 7.07
N SER A 262 20.26 11.36 5.91
CA SER A 262 20.81 12.71 5.82
C SER A 262 19.87 13.77 6.38
N ARG A 263 18.57 13.74 6.07
CA ARG A 263 17.63 14.80 6.47
C ARG A 263 17.20 14.73 7.93
N VAL A 264 16.93 13.52 8.42
CA VAL A 264 16.42 13.34 9.80
C VAL A 264 17.59 13.32 10.78
N TRP A 265 18.63 12.53 10.49
CA TRP A 265 19.75 12.34 11.42
C TRP A 265 21.03 13.04 10.98
N GLY A 266 21.13 13.67 9.82
CA GLY A 266 22.37 14.36 9.41
C GLY A 266 23.55 13.41 9.20
N THR A 267 23.28 12.16 8.84
CA THR A 267 24.29 11.12 8.57
C THR A 267 24.28 10.78 7.09
N ASP A 268 25.43 10.85 6.44
CA ASP A 268 25.55 10.42 5.05
C ASP A 268 25.74 8.90 4.99
N ILE A 269 24.96 8.26 4.11
CA ILE A 269 25.26 6.90 3.68
C ILE A 269 26.30 7.07 2.57
N ALA A 270 27.58 6.86 2.89
CA ALA A 270 28.59 6.76 1.86
C ALA A 270 28.24 5.56 0.96
N ASN A 271 28.22 5.80 -0.36
CA ASN A 271 28.08 4.76 -1.38
C ASN A 271 29.29 3.81 -1.36
#